data_AF-A0ABD0JNM0-F1
#
_entry.id   AF-A0ABD0JNM0-F1
#
_cell.length_a   1.000
_cell.length_b   1.000
_cell.length_c   1.000
_cell.angle_alpha   90.00
_cell.angle_beta   90.00
_cell.angle_gamma   90.00
#
_symmetry.space_group_name_H-M   'P 1'
#
loop_
_entity.id
_entity.type
_entity.pdbx_description
1 polymer ?
#
loop_
_entity_poly.entity_id
_entity_poly.type
_entity_poly.pdbx_seq_one_letter_code
_entity_poly.pdbx_strand_id
1 'polypeptide(L)'
;MSMSKVTGMMSMSETTGMMSLSKTTGMMSMSETTGMMSMSKTTGMMSMSKTTGMMSMSKTTGMMSMSITTGEMSVSKATGEMSMSKTTGMMSMSKTTGMMSMSKTTGEMSVSKATEEMSMSKTAEEMSMSKTTEEMSMSS
;
A
#
# COMPACT_ATOMS: atom_id res chain seq x y z
N MET A 1 -20.36 10.88 3.97
CA MET A 1 -19.61 9.87 3.19
C MET A 1 -19.09 10.57 1.94
N SER A 2 -17.82 10.40 1.62
CA SER A 2 -17.15 11.04 0.49
C SER A 2 -16.62 9.99 -0.47
N MET A 3 -16.93 10.13 -1.76
CA MET A 3 -16.60 9.16 -2.80
C MET A 3 -15.94 9.87 -3.99
N SER A 4 -14.85 9.32 -4.51
CA SER A 4 -14.22 9.82 -5.74
C SER A 4 -13.87 8.67 -6.67
N LYS A 5 -14.13 8.86 -7.96
CA LYS A 5 -13.73 7.95 -9.03
C LYS A 5 -13.14 8.76 -10.18
N VAL A 6 -11.85 8.60 -10.44
CA VAL A 6 -11.11 9.37 -11.45
C VAL A 6 -10.47 8.41 -12.45
N THR A 7 -10.63 8.70 -13.74
CA THR A 7 -10.05 7.93 -14.83
C THR A 7 -9.47 8.83 -15.90
N GLY A 8 -8.28 8.52 -16.42
CA GLY A 8 -7.63 9.31 -17.46
C GLY A 8 -6.12 9.05 -17.52
N MET A 9 -5.43 9.60 -18.52
CA MET A 9 -3.98 9.38 -18.69
C MET A 9 -3.17 9.88 -17.47
N MET A 10 -3.54 11.06 -16.96
CA MET A 10 -3.09 11.63 -15.69
C MET A 10 -4.28 11.71 -14.75
N SER A 11 -4.32 10.89 -13.70
CA SER A 11 -5.46 10.80 -12.78
C SER A 11 -5.05 11.16 -11.36
N MET A 12 -5.68 12.21 -10.82
CA MET A 12 -5.45 12.72 -9.47
C MET A 12 -6.78 12.74 -8.71
N SER A 13 -6.81 12.20 -7.49
CA SER A 13 -8.00 12.20 -6.64
C SER A 13 -7.61 12.55 -5.21
N GLU A 14 -8.35 13.47 -4.62
CA GLU A 14 -8.32 13.76 -3.19
C GLU A 14 -9.72 13.50 -2.62
N THR A 15 -9.81 12.76 -1.52
CA THR A 15 -11.10 12.41 -0.89
C THR A 15 -10.99 12.54 0.61
N THR A 16 -11.80 13.43 1.19
CA THR A 16 -11.82 13.70 2.63
C THR A 16 -13.24 13.59 3.18
N GLY A 17 -13.40 12.99 4.35
CA GLY A 17 -14.70 12.79 5.00
C GLY A 17 -14.63 11.72 6.09
N MET A 18 -15.67 11.61 6.92
CA MET A 18 -15.70 10.60 8.00
C MET A 18 -15.56 9.16 7.48
N MET A 19 -16.22 8.87 6.35
CA MET A 19 -16.06 7.66 5.55
C MET A 19 -15.68 8.08 4.13
N SER A 20 -14.46 7.75 3.71
CA SER A 20 -13.84 8.20 2.47
C SER A 20 -13.43 7.01 1.61
N LEU A 21 -13.87 6.99 0.35
CA LEU A 21 -13.46 5.98 -0.62
C LEU A 21 -13.03 6.63 -1.94
N SER A 22 -11.81 6.33 -2.37
CA SER A 22 -11.25 6.80 -3.63
C SER A 22 -10.90 5.63 -4.56
N LYS A 23 -11.21 5.78 -5.85
CA LYS A 23 -10.76 4.88 -6.91
C LYS A 23 -10.15 5.70 -8.05
N THR A 24 -8.84 5.58 -8.23
CA THR A 24 -8.09 6.31 -9.28
C THR A 24 -7.51 5.32 -10.28
N THR A 25 -7.69 5.56 -11.57
CA THR A 25 -7.15 4.68 -12.63
C THR A 25 -6.61 5.46 -13.83
N GLY A 26 -5.39 5.18 -14.25
CA GLY A 26 -4.72 5.99 -15.27
C GLY A 26 -3.27 5.60 -15.49
N MET A 27 -2.62 6.07 -16.55
CA MET A 27 -1.22 5.74 -16.81
C MET A 27 -0.31 6.26 -15.69
N MET A 28 -0.52 7.51 -15.27
CA MET A 28 -0.02 8.05 -14.00
C MET A 28 -1.21 8.32 -13.08
N SER A 29 -1.23 7.65 -11.94
CA SER A 29 -2.35 7.69 -11.00
C SER A 29 -1.88 8.03 -9.60
N MET A 30 -2.53 9.00 -8.97
CA MET A 30 -2.28 9.34 -7.57
C MET A 30 -3.58 9.63 -6.83
N SER A 31 -3.66 9.11 -5.61
CA SER A 31 -4.83 9.20 -4.75
C SER A 31 -4.40 9.55 -3.34
N GLU A 32 -5.02 10.57 -2.77
CA GLU A 32 -4.99 10.86 -1.34
C GLU A 32 -6.38 10.67 -0.74
N THR A 33 -6.47 9.86 0.32
CA THR A 33 -7.75 9.56 0.98
C THR A 33 -7.61 9.71 2.48
N THR A 34 -8.43 10.58 3.09
CA THR A 34 -8.37 10.90 4.52
C THR A 34 -9.76 10.80 5.16
N GLY A 35 -9.83 10.28 6.38
CA GLY A 35 -11.10 10.04 7.08
C GLY A 35 -10.97 9.21 8.34
N MET A 36 -12.07 8.95 9.06
CA MET A 36 -12.05 7.96 10.16
C MET A 36 -11.95 6.54 9.58
N MET A 37 -12.76 6.28 8.55
CA MET A 37 -12.70 5.08 7.71
C MET A 37 -12.26 5.48 6.31
N SER A 38 -11.07 5.06 5.89
CA SER A 38 -10.45 5.48 4.63
C SER A 38 -10.07 4.28 3.78
N MET A 39 -10.56 4.25 2.53
CA MET A 39 -10.25 3.20 1.57
C MET A 39 -9.79 3.81 0.25
N SER A 40 -8.62 3.41 -0.25
CA SER A 40 -8.12 3.85 -1.56
C SER A 40 -7.77 2.67 -2.45
N LYS A 41 -8.12 2.80 -3.74
CA LYS A 41 -7.64 1.91 -4.79
C LYS A 41 -7.04 2.73 -5.94
N THR A 42 -5.75 2.60 -6.15
CA THR A 42 -5.02 3.28 -7.24
C THR A 42 -4.48 2.24 -8.21
N THR A 43 -4.66 2.44 -9.51
CA THR A 43 -4.18 1.52 -10.55
C THR A 43 -3.63 2.26 -11.76
N GLY A 44 -2.47 1.85 -12.26
CA GLY A 44 -1.78 2.60 -13.30
C GLY A 44 -0.33 2.19 -13.49
N MET A 45 0.29 2.51 -14.62
CA MET A 45 1.70 2.17 -14.87
C MET A 45 2.63 2.76 -13.79
N MET A 46 2.42 4.03 -13.43
CA MET A 46 2.96 4.67 -12.24
C MET A 46 1.82 4.98 -11.28
N SER A 47 1.82 4.37 -10.10
CA SER A 47 0.73 4.49 -9.13
C SER A 47 1.21 4.85 -7.73
N MET A 48 0.62 5.90 -7.16
CA MET A 48 0.86 6.36 -5.80
C MET A 48 -0.47 6.40 -5.02
N SER A 49 -0.49 5.87 -3.80
CA SER A 49 -1.64 6.04 -2.90
C SER A 49 -1.17 6.44 -1.51
N LYS A 50 -1.85 7.41 -0.93
CA LYS A 50 -1.74 7.78 0.48
C LYS A 50 -3.11 7.67 1.13
N THR A 51 -3.21 6.89 2.19
CA THR A 51 -4.47 6.66 2.90
C THR A 51 -4.27 6.87 4.40
N THR A 52 -5.04 7.76 5.00
CA THR A 52 -4.92 8.14 6.41
C THR A 52 -6.27 8.07 7.13
N GLY A 53 -6.27 7.56 8.36
CA GLY A 53 -7.49 7.42 9.15
C GLY A 53 -7.41 6.37 10.24
N MET A 54 -8.33 6.36 11.22
CA MET A 54 -8.33 5.35 12.30
C MET A 54 -8.34 3.92 11.74
N MET A 55 -9.22 3.66 10.76
CA MET A 55 -9.22 2.44 9.96
C MET A 55 -8.86 2.81 8.52
N SER A 56 -7.68 2.36 8.08
CA SER A 56 -7.13 2.74 6.78
C SER A 56 -6.74 1.54 5.95
N MET A 57 -7.21 1.51 4.70
CA MET A 57 -6.87 0.44 3.77
C MET A 57 -6.53 0.99 2.38
N SER A 58 -5.36 0.62 1.88
CA SER A 58 -4.90 1.04 0.55
C SER A 58 -4.52 -0.16 -0.32
N LYS A 59 -4.89 -0.08 -1.60
CA LYS A 59 -4.41 -0.99 -2.64
C LYS A 59 -3.88 -0.18 -3.82
N THR A 60 -2.58 -0.30 -4.06
CA THR A 60 -1.89 0.31 -5.20
C THR A 60 -1.39 -0.79 -6.13
N THR A 61 -1.60 -0.62 -7.44
CA THR A 61 -1.14 -1.58 -8.45
C THR A 61 -0.58 -0.87 -9.67
N GLY A 62 0.62 -1.25 -10.12
CA GLY A 62 1.27 -0.65 -11.28
C GLY A 62 2.55 -1.36 -11.70
N MET A 63 3.28 -0.86 -12.69
CA MET A 63 4.68 -1.30 -12.90
C MET A 63 5.56 -0.72 -11.78
N MET A 64 5.40 0.58 -11.53
CA MET A 64 5.88 1.26 -10.33
C MET A 64 4.70 1.53 -9.40
N SER A 65 4.71 0.94 -8.21
CA SER A 65 3.63 1.10 -7.24
C SER A 65 4.16 1.51 -5.86
N MET A 66 3.57 2.56 -5.30
CA MET A 66 3.90 3.03 -3.96
C MET A 66 2.64 3.26 -3.14
N SER A 67 2.59 2.63 -1.97
CA SER A 67 1.46 2.71 -1.04
C SER A 67 1.93 3.21 0.33
N ILE A 68 1.26 4.23 0.84
CA ILE A 68 1.45 4.73 2.20
C ILE A 68 0.10 4.63 2.92
N THR A 69 0.08 3.96 4.07
CA THR A 69 -1.14 3.78 4.85
C THR A 69 -0.86 4.04 6.33
N THR A 70 -1.62 4.95 6.93
CA THR A 70 -1.44 5.38 8.33
C THR A 70 -2.76 5.38 9.08
N GLY A 71 -2.76 4.84 10.29
CA GLY A 71 -3.99 4.66 11.08
C GLY A 71 -3.84 3.69 12.22
N GLU A 72 -4.71 3.72 13.23
CA GLU A 72 -4.67 2.76 14.35
C GLU A 72 -4.73 1.31 13.85
N MET A 73 -5.64 1.04 12.91
CA MET A 73 -5.71 -0.21 12.14
C MET A 73 -5.41 0.09 10.68
N SER A 74 -4.26 -0.40 10.19
CA SER A 74 -3.75 -0.06 8.87
C SER A 74 -3.42 -1.29 8.04
N VAL A 75 -3.96 -1.35 6.82
CA VAL A 75 -3.68 -2.41 5.86
C VAL A 75 -3.24 -1.81 4.52
N SER A 76 -2.06 -2.20 4.06
CA SER A 76 -1.57 -1.77 2.75
C SER A 76 -1.29 -2.96 1.84
N LYS A 77 -1.57 -2.75 0.55
CA LYS A 77 -1.11 -3.65 -0.51
C LYS A 77 -0.51 -2.83 -1.66
N ALA A 78 0.75 -3.08 -1.94
CA ALA A 78 1.42 -2.59 -3.15
C ALA A 78 1.77 -3.78 -4.06
N THR A 79 1.61 -3.61 -5.36
CA THR A 79 1.88 -4.67 -6.35
C THR A 79 2.40 -4.07 -7.64
N GLY A 80 3.57 -4.51 -8.09
CA GLY A 80 4.20 -4.05 -9.32
C GLY A 80 5.63 -4.52 -9.47
N GLU A 81 6.24 -4.42 -10.65
CA GLU A 81 7.66 -4.80 -10.86
C GLU A 81 8.58 -4.12 -9.84
N MET A 82 8.37 -2.82 -9.61
CA MET A 82 8.95 -2.08 -8.50
C MET A 82 7.83 -1.67 -7.55
N SER A 83 7.83 -2.25 -6.36
CA SER A 83 6.74 -2.07 -5.40
C SER A 83 7.27 -1.67 -4.03
N MET A 84 6.74 -0.57 -3.50
CA MET A 84 7.02 -0.11 -2.14
C MET A 84 5.75 0.04 -1.33
N SER A 85 5.78 -0.45 -0.10
CA SER A 85 4.73 -0.19 0.87
C SER A 85 5.27 0.29 2.21
N LYS A 86 4.63 1.32 2.75
CA LYS A 86 4.83 1.80 4.11
C LYS A 86 3.50 1.77 4.87
N THR A 87 3.48 1.12 6.02
CA THR A 87 2.30 1.01 6.88
C THR A 87 2.64 1.37 8.30
N THR A 88 1.82 2.22 8.91
CA THR A 88 2.04 2.70 10.27
C THR A 88 0.73 2.71 11.06
N GLY A 89 0.76 2.16 12.27
CA GLY A 89 -0.45 1.97 13.07
C GLY A 89 -0.26 1.01 14.23
N MET A 90 -1.12 1.05 15.26
CA MET A 90 -1.05 0.10 16.38
C MET A 90 -1.15 -1.35 15.89
N MET A 91 -2.12 -1.63 15.02
CA MET A 91 -2.25 -2.89 14.29
C MET A 91 -2.00 -2.64 12.81
N SER A 92 -0.87 -3.13 12.32
CA SER A 92 -0.43 -2.83 10.96
C SER A 92 -0.10 -4.07 10.14
N MET A 93 -0.64 -4.13 8.92
CA MET A 93 -0.34 -5.19 7.96
C MET A 93 0.09 -4.60 6.63
N SER A 94 1.24 -5.04 6.12
CA SER A 94 1.69 -4.71 4.76
C SER A 94 1.91 -5.96 3.92
N LYS A 95 1.49 -5.89 2.66
CA LYS A 95 1.86 -6.86 1.64
C LYS A 95 2.40 -6.13 0.41
N THR A 96 3.63 -6.47 0.04
CA THR A 96 4.32 -5.94 -1.13
C THR A 96 4.70 -7.11 -2.04
N THR A 97 4.47 -6.96 -3.34
CA THR A 97 4.68 -8.02 -4.34
C THR A 97 5.23 -7.38 -5.60
N GLY A 98 6.30 -7.94 -6.15
CA GLY A 98 7.10 -7.30 -7.20
C GLY A 98 8.55 -7.74 -7.24
N MET A 99 9.15 -7.76 -8.44
CA MET A 99 10.53 -8.20 -8.68
C MET A 99 11.51 -7.52 -7.72
N MET A 100 11.31 -6.21 -7.53
CA MET A 100 11.93 -5.40 -6.49
C MET A 100 10.84 -4.93 -5.51
N SER A 101 10.83 -5.53 -4.32
CA SER A 101 9.81 -5.26 -3.30
C SER A 101 10.40 -4.76 -2.00
N MET A 102 9.90 -3.61 -1.52
CA MET A 102 10.24 -3.11 -0.19
C MET A 102 8.99 -2.89 0.66
N SER A 103 8.92 -3.56 1.80
CA SER A 103 7.84 -3.43 2.76
C SER A 103 8.36 -2.91 4.09
N LYS A 104 7.80 -1.80 4.58
CA LYS A 104 8.05 -1.29 5.92
C LYS A 104 6.76 -1.20 6.71
N THR A 105 6.75 -1.83 7.88
CA THR A 105 5.60 -1.81 8.80
C THR A 105 6.06 -1.38 10.19
N THR A 106 5.29 -0.52 10.83
CA THR A 106 5.60 -0.01 12.18
C THR A 106 4.32 0.02 13.00
N GLY A 107 4.37 -0.55 14.20
CA GLY A 107 3.20 -0.77 15.02
C GLY A 107 3.41 -1.80 16.11
N GLU A 108 2.71 -1.66 17.23
CA GLU A 108 2.76 -2.60 18.37
C GLU A 108 2.54 -4.06 17.93
N MET A 109 1.56 -4.28 17.05
CA MET A 109 1.33 -5.54 16.35
C MET A 109 1.51 -5.33 14.84
N SER A 110 2.62 -5.85 14.31
CA SER A 110 3.01 -5.60 12.92
C SER A 110 3.28 -6.87 12.12
N VAL A 111 2.64 -6.99 10.96
CA VAL A 111 2.93 -8.03 9.97
C VAL A 111 3.38 -7.40 8.66
N SER A 112 4.56 -7.79 8.18
CA SER A 112 5.06 -7.39 6.87
C SER A 112 5.36 -8.61 6.02
N LYS A 113 4.89 -8.58 4.77
CA LYS A 113 5.25 -9.58 3.77
C LYS A 113 5.75 -8.93 2.50
N ALA A 114 6.96 -9.29 2.09
CA ALA A 114 7.50 -9.02 0.77
C ALA A 114 7.71 -10.36 0.04
N THR A 115 7.47 -10.42 -1.26
CA THR A 115 7.61 -11.65 -2.06
C THR A 115 8.27 -11.30 -3.39
N GLU A 116 9.21 -12.15 -3.85
CA GLU A 116 9.96 -12.20 -5.13
C GLU A 116 11.49 -12.00 -5.03
N GLU A 117 12.17 -12.04 -6.20
CA GLU A 117 13.63 -12.14 -6.42
C GLU A 117 14.49 -11.26 -5.53
N MET A 118 14.14 -9.98 -5.38
CA MET A 118 14.82 -9.06 -4.49
C MET A 118 13.82 -8.39 -3.56
N SER A 119 13.69 -8.93 -2.35
CA SER A 119 12.70 -8.45 -1.40
C SER A 119 13.27 -8.10 -0.03
N MET A 120 12.85 -6.94 0.48
CA MET A 120 13.21 -6.44 1.81
C MET A 120 11.93 -6.18 2.60
N SER A 121 11.83 -6.79 3.79
CA SER A 121 10.71 -6.60 4.69
C SER A 121 11.23 -6.18 6.06
N LYS A 122 10.80 -5.02 6.56
CA LYS A 122 11.18 -4.51 7.88
C LYS A 122 9.95 -4.24 8.72
N THR A 123 9.94 -4.83 9.91
CA THR A 123 9.06 -4.46 11.00
C THR A 123 9.84 -3.80 12.11
N ALA A 124 9.18 -2.94 12.89
CA ALA A 124 9.71 -2.38 14.13
C ALA A 124 8.60 -2.41 15.18
N GLU A 125 8.98 -2.67 16.44
CA GLU A 125 8.17 -2.77 17.69
C GLU A 125 7.79 -4.19 18.16
N GLU A 126 7.27 -4.24 19.40
CA GLU A 126 7.17 -5.39 20.34
C GLU A 126 6.72 -6.73 19.75
N MET A 127 5.62 -6.78 19.00
CA MET A 127 5.10 -8.01 18.40
C MET A 127 5.12 -7.91 16.88
N SER A 128 6.24 -8.33 16.29
CA SER A 128 6.39 -8.24 14.84
C SER A 128 6.74 -9.54 14.14
N MET A 129 6.10 -9.73 12.98
CA MET A 129 6.42 -10.79 12.03
C MET A 129 6.80 -10.17 10.68
N SER A 130 7.98 -10.48 10.20
CA SER A 130 8.41 -10.16 8.83
C SER A 130 8.63 -11.46 8.06
N LYS A 131 8.06 -11.54 6.86
CA LYS A 131 8.29 -12.66 5.94
C LYS A 131 8.72 -12.13 4.59
N THR A 132 9.92 -12.50 4.20
CA THR A 132 10.43 -12.37 2.84
C THR A 132 10.29 -13.74 2.18
N THR A 133 9.84 -13.80 0.93
CA THR A 133 9.74 -15.06 0.18
C THR A 133 10.36 -14.84 -1.18
N GLU A 134 11.58 -15.32 -1.35
CA GLU A 134 12.31 -15.31 -2.62
C GLU A 134 11.99 -16.62 -3.35
N GLU A 135 11.44 -16.54 -4.57
CA GLU A 135 11.33 -17.72 -5.43
C GLU A 135 12.65 -17.93 -6.16
N MET A 136 13.62 -18.55 -5.48
CA MET A 136 14.83 -19.03 -6.15
C MET A 136 14.51 -20.37 -6.81
N SER A 137 14.21 -20.34 -8.12
CA SER A 137 14.25 -21.54 -8.96
C SER A 137 15.15 -21.31 -10.17
N MET A 138 16.45 -21.51 -9.99
CA MET A 138 17.31 -22.05 -11.04
C MET A 138 18.18 -23.15 -10.45
N SER A 139 17.72 -24.38 -10.62
CA SER A 139 18.58 -25.55 -10.72
C SER A 139 19.63 -25.30 -11.79
N SER A 140 20.91 -25.39 -11.43
CA SER A 140 21.99 -25.73 -12.36
C SER A 140 22.45 -27.15 -12.05
#